data_AF-A0A6C0K433-F1
#
_entry.id   AF-A0A6C0K433-F1
#
_cell.length_a   1.000
_cell.length_b   1.000
_cell.length_c   1.000
_cell.angle_alpha   90.00
_cell.angle_beta   90.00
_cell.angle_gamma   90.00
#
_symmetry.space_group_name_H-M   'P 1'
#
loop_
_entity.id
_entity.type
_entity.pdbx_description
1 polymer ?
#
loop_
_entity_poly.entity_id
_entity_poly.type
_entity_poly.pdbx_seq_one_letter_code
_entity_poly.pdbx_strand_id
1 'polypeptide(L)'
;MSKFKPCGTCTVSTPLHFQQAYQNASEAMDTVVQSALPPLREVPGRKAYQARRINAQGMQSFVVKGLKPQRPVFYFGAESRKVGLPLQHKDEAYGSLTNSGMTHTNTEGTLRVSLECPQIYIFDNGIVYPRHFHFVYGDETTGEWDDMVQTVPVLCIVEPSFLDSLPRGARVVDARPLEYFQQGHLEGAVSLPADAQYTPQQVKKILSIQKEQTPIVVYCGNPRCLMARNLAEQLNALGFHNLFYLQAGYDAFL
;
A
#
# COMPACT_ATOMS: atom_id res chain seq x y z
N MET A 1 26.98 -30.32 -9.06
CA MET A 1 27.49 -29.20 -8.24
C MET A 1 26.93 -27.90 -8.80
N SER A 2 25.77 -27.47 -8.31
CA SER A 2 25.05 -26.29 -8.80
C SER A 2 25.77 -25.02 -8.30
N LYS A 3 26.35 -24.26 -9.24
CA LYS A 3 26.93 -22.94 -8.97
C LYS A 3 25.79 -21.91 -8.93
N PHE A 4 25.02 -21.89 -7.85
CA PHE A 4 24.17 -20.74 -7.52
C PHE A 4 25.10 -19.55 -7.29
N LYS A 5 25.13 -18.59 -8.22
CA LYS A 5 25.66 -17.26 -7.94
C LYS A 5 24.58 -16.50 -7.16
N PRO A 6 24.84 -16.06 -5.92
CA PRO A 6 23.88 -15.22 -5.20
C PRO A 6 23.66 -13.91 -5.98
N CYS A 7 22.41 -13.45 -6.00
CA CYS A 7 22.01 -12.19 -6.60
C CYS A 7 22.84 -11.04 -5.99
N GLY A 8 23.71 -10.42 -6.80
CA GLY A 8 24.65 -9.37 -6.37
C GLY A 8 24.00 -8.04 -5.98
N THR A 9 22.67 -7.92 -6.04
CA THR A 9 21.93 -6.74 -5.59
C THR A 9 21.34 -6.90 -4.18
N CYS A 10 21.47 -8.08 -3.55
CA CYS A 10 20.89 -8.38 -2.24
C CYS A 10 21.88 -8.19 -1.06
N THR A 11 22.75 -7.18 -1.10
CA THR A 11 23.62 -6.82 0.03
C THR A 11 23.15 -5.54 0.70
N VAL A 12 21.99 -5.56 1.36
CA VAL A 12 21.71 -4.63 2.47
C VAL A 12 20.85 -5.33 3.52
N SER A 13 21.45 -5.53 4.69
CA SER A 13 20.83 -6.05 5.90
C SER A 13 20.08 -4.93 6.65
N THR A 14 18.92 -4.55 6.16
CA THR A 14 17.96 -3.72 6.92
C THR A 14 16.56 -3.97 6.35
N PRO A 15 15.49 -4.13 7.17
CA PRO A 15 14.13 -4.01 6.64
C PRO A 15 13.95 -2.56 6.16
N LEU A 16 14.14 -2.37 4.86
CA LEU A 16 14.01 -1.08 4.19
C LEU A 16 12.52 -0.78 4.03
N HIS A 17 12.04 -0.03 5.00
CA HIS A 17 10.79 0.73 4.94
C HIS A 17 10.77 1.64 3.71
N PHE A 18 9.55 2.02 3.30
CA PHE A 18 9.28 3.10 2.35
C PHE A 18 10.25 4.27 2.55
N GLN A 19 11.31 4.34 1.74
CA GLN A 19 12.20 5.49 1.70
C GLN A 19 11.68 6.41 0.60
N GLN A 20 10.90 7.40 1.04
CA GLN A 20 10.77 8.75 0.46
C GLN A 20 10.83 8.88 -1.07
N ALA A 21 9.67 8.79 -1.73
CA ALA A 21 9.31 9.63 -2.90
C ALA A 21 7.91 9.31 -3.46
N TYR A 22 6.89 9.32 -2.61
CA TYR A 22 5.64 10.00 -2.96
C TYR A 22 5.47 10.97 -1.79
N GLN A 23 5.57 12.26 -2.07
CA GLN A 23 5.62 13.26 -0.99
C GLN A 23 4.42 13.05 -0.08
N ASN A 24 4.65 13.03 1.23
CA ASN A 24 3.57 13.15 2.20
C ASN A 24 2.77 14.39 1.79
N ALA A 25 1.59 14.18 1.23
CA ALA A 25 0.69 15.27 0.89
C ALA A 25 -0.03 15.65 2.18
N SER A 26 -0.06 16.95 2.47
CA SER A 26 -0.76 17.49 3.61
C SER A 26 -1.96 18.27 3.11
N GLU A 27 -3.14 17.90 3.58
CA GLU A 27 -4.39 18.54 3.18
C GLU A 27 -5.17 18.98 4.42
N ALA A 28 -5.99 20.01 4.27
CA ALA A 28 -6.90 20.44 5.34
C ALA A 28 -7.89 19.32 5.63
N MET A 29 -8.12 19.05 6.92
CA MET A 29 -9.03 18.00 7.35
C MET A 29 -10.48 18.34 6.98
N ASP A 30 -11.16 17.41 6.31
CA ASP A 30 -12.58 17.58 5.98
C ASP A 30 -13.49 17.32 7.20
N THR A 31 -14.75 17.75 7.10
CA THR A 31 -15.73 17.67 8.19
C THR A 31 -16.07 16.22 8.57
N VAL A 32 -15.96 15.28 7.63
CA VAL A 32 -16.20 13.85 7.89
C VAL A 32 -15.12 13.33 8.83
N VAL A 33 -13.85 13.57 8.51
CA VAL A 33 -12.72 13.17 9.35
C VAL A 33 -12.78 13.88 10.70
N GLN A 34 -13.04 15.19 10.73
CA GLN A 34 -13.20 15.96 11.99
C GLN A 34 -14.25 15.33 12.92
N SER A 35 -15.39 14.88 12.36
CA SER A 35 -16.46 14.27 13.13
C SER A 35 -16.13 12.89 13.69
N ALA A 36 -15.17 12.20 13.08
CA ALA A 36 -14.73 10.86 13.44
C ALA A 36 -13.53 10.85 14.40
N LEU A 37 -12.85 11.98 14.57
CA LEU A 37 -11.71 12.09 15.47
C LEU A 37 -12.14 11.79 16.91
N PRO A 38 -11.48 10.82 17.56
CA PRO A 38 -11.85 10.47 18.91
C PRO A 38 -11.17 11.41 19.91
N PRO A 39 -11.68 11.52 21.15
CA PRO A 39 -11.02 12.36 22.14
C PRO A 39 -9.64 11.78 22.52
N LEU A 40 -8.64 12.66 22.62
CA LEU A 40 -7.27 12.30 23.03
C LEU A 40 -7.14 11.96 24.52
N ARG A 41 -8.12 12.37 25.33
CA ARG A 41 -8.20 12.13 26.77
C ARG A 41 -9.57 11.58 27.10
N GLU A 42 -9.71 10.88 28.23
CA GLU A 42 -11.04 10.54 28.74
C GLU A 42 -11.83 11.82 29.05
N VAL A 43 -13.05 11.91 28.50
CA VAL A 43 -13.95 13.05 28.71
C VAL A 43 -15.23 12.50 29.35
N PRO A 44 -15.85 13.18 30.34
CA PRO A 44 -17.12 12.72 30.90
C PRO A 44 -18.15 12.46 29.80
N GLY A 45 -18.66 11.22 29.71
CA GLY A 45 -19.63 10.80 28.69
C GLY A 45 -19.05 10.33 27.35
N ARG A 46 -17.72 10.41 27.12
CA ARG A 46 -17.03 9.85 25.94
C ARG A 46 -15.80 9.05 26.36
N LYS A 47 -15.83 7.73 26.16
CA LYS A 47 -14.66 6.85 26.40
C LYS A 47 -13.48 7.29 25.51
N ALA A 48 -12.26 7.20 26.02
CA ALA A 48 -11.05 7.31 25.20
C ALA A 48 -11.13 6.32 24.02
N TYR A 49 -10.56 6.69 22.87
CA TYR A 49 -10.58 5.82 21.70
C TYR A 49 -9.99 4.45 22.04
N GLN A 50 -10.77 3.40 21.84
CA GLN A 50 -10.26 2.05 21.79
C GLN A 50 -10.12 1.69 20.32
N ALA A 51 -8.88 1.45 19.87
CA ALA A 51 -8.60 1.05 18.50
C ALA A 51 -9.54 -0.08 18.09
N ARG A 52 -10.35 0.17 17.06
CA ARG A 52 -11.28 -0.83 16.54
C ARG A 52 -10.46 -1.88 15.82
N ARG A 53 -10.14 -2.95 16.56
CA ARG A 53 -9.46 -4.17 16.11
C ARG A 53 -8.09 -3.92 15.48
N ILE A 54 -7.07 -3.80 16.33
CA ILE A 54 -5.70 -4.16 15.95
C ILE A 54 -5.67 -5.70 16.02
N ASN A 55 -5.35 -6.41 14.93
CA ASN A 55 -5.23 -7.89 14.83
C ASN A 55 -6.44 -8.68 14.30
N ALA A 56 -7.29 -8.11 13.43
CA ALA A 56 -8.23 -8.91 12.63
C ALA A 56 -7.51 -9.62 11.45
N GLN A 57 -8.03 -10.77 11.02
CA GLN A 57 -7.56 -11.44 9.80
C GLN A 57 -7.65 -10.48 8.59
N GLY A 58 -6.58 -10.40 7.78
CA GLY A 58 -6.54 -9.54 6.59
C GLY A 58 -5.92 -8.15 6.80
N MET A 59 -5.59 -7.78 8.04
CA MET A 59 -4.86 -6.54 8.32
C MET A 59 -3.39 -6.65 7.95
N GLN A 60 -2.83 -5.55 7.44
CA GLN A 60 -1.42 -5.37 7.11
C GLN A 60 -0.82 -4.26 7.96
N SER A 61 0.42 -4.45 8.40
CA SER A 61 1.16 -3.44 9.14
C SER A 61 2.01 -2.58 8.20
N PHE A 62 1.78 -1.27 8.23
CA PHE A 62 2.60 -0.29 7.51
C PHE A 62 3.46 0.49 8.50
N VAL A 63 4.70 0.79 8.09
CA VAL A 63 5.68 1.47 8.94
C VAL A 63 6.18 2.72 8.23
N VAL A 64 6.09 3.85 8.93
CA VAL A 64 6.54 5.16 8.46
C VAL A 64 7.56 5.70 9.45
N LYS A 65 8.68 6.24 8.96
CA LYS A 65 9.78 6.78 9.77
C LYS A 65 9.97 8.27 9.51
N GLY A 66 10.71 8.95 10.39
CA GLY A 66 11.04 10.37 10.24
C GLY A 66 9.88 11.30 10.59
N LEU A 67 8.96 10.83 11.44
CA LEU A 67 7.79 11.58 11.90
C LEU A 67 8.08 12.30 13.22
N LYS A 68 7.16 13.17 13.66
CA LYS A 68 7.25 13.81 14.99
C LYS A 68 7.24 12.71 16.07
N PRO A 69 8.24 12.64 16.97
CA PRO A 69 8.32 11.57 17.98
C PRO A 69 7.28 11.75 19.08
N GLN A 70 6.85 10.63 19.68
CA GLN A 70 5.95 10.59 20.85
C GLN A 70 4.65 11.40 20.66
N ARG A 71 4.04 11.31 19.48
CA ARG A 71 2.76 11.95 19.18
C ARG A 71 1.65 10.90 19.09
N PRO A 72 0.47 11.17 19.67
CA PRO A 72 -0.74 10.44 19.32
C PRO A 72 -1.00 10.58 17.82
N VAL A 73 -1.50 9.52 17.21
CA VAL A 73 -1.84 9.46 15.80
C VAL A 73 -3.16 8.74 15.63
N PHE A 74 -4.13 9.40 14.98
CA PHE A 74 -5.29 8.74 14.40
C PHE A 74 -4.99 8.48 12.93
N TYR A 75 -5.22 7.25 12.47
CA TYR A 75 -4.96 6.86 11.09
C TYR A 75 -6.19 6.16 10.50
N PHE A 76 -6.39 6.31 9.19
CA PHE A 76 -7.53 5.72 8.49
C PHE A 76 -7.20 5.49 7.01
N GLY A 77 -7.79 4.47 6.40
CA GLY A 77 -7.73 4.22 4.97
C GLY A 77 -9.11 3.90 4.42
N ALA A 78 -9.23 3.83 3.09
CA ALA A 78 -10.45 3.33 2.46
C ALA A 78 -10.71 1.88 2.90
N GLU A 79 -11.96 1.47 2.97
CA GLU A 79 -12.35 0.09 3.27
C GLU A 79 -11.82 -0.88 2.22
N SER A 80 -11.61 -2.15 2.58
CA SER A 80 -11.19 -3.15 1.61
C SER A 80 -12.33 -3.47 0.64
N ARG A 81 -11.96 -3.76 -0.61
CA ARG A 81 -12.92 -4.10 -1.66
C ARG A 81 -12.46 -5.32 -2.43
N LYS A 82 -13.39 -6.23 -2.72
CA LYS A 82 -13.14 -7.38 -3.58
C LYS A 82 -12.62 -6.94 -4.95
N VAL A 83 -11.50 -7.54 -5.37
CA VAL A 83 -10.85 -7.22 -6.64
C VAL A 83 -11.78 -7.55 -7.82
N GLY A 84 -11.79 -6.67 -8.82
CA GLY A 84 -12.59 -6.82 -10.03
C GLY A 84 -14.00 -6.22 -9.97
N LEU A 85 -14.47 -5.79 -8.79
CA LEU A 85 -15.67 -4.95 -8.71
C LEU A 85 -15.40 -3.54 -9.31
N PRO A 86 -16.44 -2.76 -9.63
CA PRO A 86 -16.28 -1.35 -10.02
C PRO A 86 -15.59 -0.51 -8.94
N LEU A 87 -14.99 0.63 -9.32
CA LEU A 87 -14.54 1.60 -8.32
C LEU A 87 -15.72 2.22 -7.60
N GLN A 88 -15.49 2.55 -6.34
CA GLN A 88 -16.39 3.34 -5.53
C GLN A 88 -15.96 4.80 -5.56
N HIS A 89 -16.92 5.71 -5.41
CA HIS A 89 -16.64 7.11 -5.10
C HIS A 89 -15.94 7.22 -3.74
N LYS A 90 -15.19 8.31 -3.48
CA LYS A 90 -14.50 8.55 -2.20
C LYS A 90 -15.42 8.31 -1.00
N ASP A 91 -16.64 8.85 -1.02
CA ASP A 91 -17.55 8.79 0.14
C ASP A 91 -17.96 7.36 0.47
N GLU A 92 -18.19 6.53 -0.54
CA GLU A 92 -18.49 5.10 -0.36
C GLU A 92 -17.24 4.32 0.06
N ALA A 93 -16.08 4.66 -0.51
CA ALA A 93 -14.83 3.95 -0.26
C ALA A 93 -14.33 4.17 1.18
N TYR A 94 -14.51 5.37 1.75
CA TYR A 94 -14.18 5.67 3.14
C TYR A 94 -15.34 5.36 4.11
N GLY A 95 -16.58 5.41 3.62
CA GLY A 95 -17.77 4.98 4.36
C GLY A 95 -17.85 5.59 5.75
N SER A 96 -17.86 4.72 6.77
CA SER A 96 -17.91 5.13 8.19
C SER A 96 -16.54 5.11 8.88
N LEU A 97 -15.45 5.16 8.10
CA LEU A 97 -14.07 5.13 8.57
C LEU A 97 -13.78 3.90 9.43
N THR A 98 -14.28 2.74 9.02
CA THR A 98 -14.11 1.48 9.77
C THR A 98 -12.69 0.94 9.69
N ASN A 99 -12.01 1.17 8.57
CA ASN A 99 -10.59 0.87 8.39
C ASN A 99 -9.74 1.99 9.00
N SER A 100 -9.81 2.13 10.32
CA SER A 100 -9.11 3.18 11.08
C SER A 100 -8.58 2.65 12.42
N GLY A 101 -7.67 3.41 13.02
CA GLY A 101 -7.08 3.08 14.30
C GLY A 101 -6.39 4.28 14.92
N MET A 102 -5.83 4.04 16.11
CA MET A 102 -5.06 5.03 16.84
C MET A 102 -3.86 4.34 17.45
N THR A 103 -2.75 5.06 17.47
CA THR A 103 -1.46 4.59 17.99
C THR A 103 -0.62 5.82 18.31
N HIS A 104 0.66 5.61 18.63
CA HIS A 104 1.62 6.67 18.84
C HIS A 104 2.84 6.47 17.94
N THR A 105 3.48 7.57 17.56
CA THR A 105 4.86 7.50 17.11
C THR A 105 5.77 7.17 18.28
N ASN A 106 6.77 6.31 18.05
CA ASN A 106 7.75 6.01 19.10
C ASN A 106 8.73 7.19 19.33
N THR A 107 9.70 6.98 20.22
CA THR A 107 10.76 7.95 20.54
C THR A 107 11.62 8.35 19.34
N GLU A 108 11.73 7.50 18.33
CA GLU A 108 12.49 7.74 17.09
C GLU A 108 11.63 8.38 15.99
N GLY A 109 10.36 8.68 16.25
CA GLY A 109 9.46 9.17 15.20
C GLY A 109 9.06 8.08 14.19
N THR A 110 8.97 6.83 14.63
CA THR A 110 8.43 5.72 13.83
C THR A 110 6.98 5.49 14.18
N LEU A 111 6.11 5.52 13.17
CA LEU A 111 4.70 5.14 13.23
C LEU A 111 4.52 3.72 12.69
N ARG A 112 3.75 2.90 13.42
CA ARG A 112 3.27 1.59 12.94
C ARG A 112 1.76 1.61 12.93
N VAL A 113 1.15 1.46 11.76
CA VAL A 113 -0.30 1.38 11.58
C VAL A 113 -0.68 -0.02 11.14
N SER A 114 -1.87 -0.48 11.54
CA SER A 114 -2.45 -1.72 11.02
C SER A 114 -3.78 -1.40 10.38
N LEU A 115 -3.93 -1.74 9.09
CA LEU A 115 -5.12 -1.49 8.27
C LEU A 115 -5.40 -2.70 7.38
N GLU A 116 -6.67 -2.94 7.05
CA GLU A 116 -6.96 -3.75 5.86
C GLU A 116 -6.40 -3.03 4.62
N CYS A 117 -6.02 -3.80 3.58
CA CYS A 117 -5.50 -3.21 2.35
C CYS A 117 -6.49 -2.17 1.80
N PRO A 118 -6.14 -0.87 1.76
CA PRO A 118 -7.04 0.15 1.25
C PRO A 118 -7.36 -0.11 -0.22
N GLN A 119 -8.60 0.12 -0.60
CA GLN A 119 -8.98 0.07 -2.00
C GLN A 119 -8.52 1.33 -2.76
N ILE A 120 -8.40 1.20 -4.09
CA ILE A 120 -8.40 2.36 -4.98
C ILE A 120 -9.83 2.87 -5.15
N TYR A 121 -9.99 4.18 -5.31
CA TYR A 121 -11.29 4.83 -5.47
C TYR A 121 -11.22 5.94 -6.51
N ILE A 122 -12.39 6.41 -6.94
CA ILE A 122 -12.54 7.53 -7.88
C ILE A 122 -13.07 8.77 -7.14
N PHE A 123 -12.64 9.95 -7.58
CA PHE A 123 -13.10 11.24 -7.06
C PHE A 123 -13.95 12.00 -8.09
N ASP A 124 -14.60 13.09 -7.69
CA ASP A 124 -15.56 13.85 -8.52
C ASP A 124 -15.03 14.25 -9.90
N ASN A 125 -13.73 14.50 -10.01
CA ASN A 125 -13.06 14.88 -11.26
C ASN A 125 -12.67 13.68 -12.14
N GLY A 126 -13.07 12.46 -11.78
CA GLY A 126 -12.73 11.24 -12.49
C GLY A 126 -11.31 10.71 -12.21
N ILE A 127 -10.54 11.38 -11.35
CA ILE A 127 -9.19 10.92 -10.98
C ILE A 127 -9.32 9.67 -10.09
N VAL A 128 -8.53 8.66 -10.43
CA VAL A 128 -8.38 7.45 -9.62
C VAL A 128 -7.22 7.64 -8.66
N TYR A 129 -7.48 7.47 -7.37
CA TYR A 129 -6.44 7.58 -6.36
C TYR A 129 -5.82 6.21 -6.07
N PRO A 130 -4.48 6.12 -5.98
CA PRO A 130 -3.81 4.88 -5.59
C PRO A 130 -4.11 4.52 -4.14
N ARG A 131 -3.75 3.31 -3.74
CA ARG A 131 -3.92 2.86 -2.36
C ARG A 131 -3.08 3.72 -1.44
N HIS A 132 -3.70 4.27 -0.40
CA HIS A 132 -3.03 5.06 0.62
C HIS A 132 -3.80 4.97 1.93
N PHE A 133 -3.16 5.42 2.99
CA PHE A 133 -3.85 5.77 4.23
C PHE A 133 -3.51 7.21 4.59
N HIS A 134 -4.33 7.75 5.47
CA HIS A 134 -4.19 9.06 6.05
C HIS A 134 -3.89 8.97 7.53
N PHE A 135 -3.21 9.98 8.08
CA PHE A 135 -3.07 10.11 9.51
C PHE A 135 -3.04 11.58 9.96
N VAL A 136 -3.43 11.81 11.21
CA VAL A 136 -3.46 13.13 11.85
C VAL A 136 -2.74 13.03 13.18
N TYR A 137 -1.92 14.04 13.50
CA TYR A 137 -1.26 14.12 14.80
C TYR A 137 -2.21 14.65 15.86
N GLY A 138 -2.17 14.06 17.05
CA GLY A 138 -2.77 14.64 18.25
C GLY A 138 -1.74 15.38 19.09
N ASP A 139 -2.20 16.25 19.97
CA ASP A 139 -1.45 16.82 21.08
C ASP A 139 -2.12 16.42 22.40
N GLU A 140 -1.50 15.49 23.13
CA GLU A 140 -2.01 15.08 24.43
C GLU A 140 -1.90 16.16 25.50
N THR A 141 -1.15 17.25 25.31
CA THR A 141 -1.00 18.36 26.25
C THR A 141 -2.15 19.35 26.12
N THR A 142 -2.53 19.70 24.89
CA THR A 142 -3.69 20.57 24.64
C THR A 142 -5.00 19.78 24.59
N GLY A 143 -4.94 18.50 24.23
CA GLY A 143 -6.10 17.65 23.99
C GLY A 143 -6.69 17.81 22.59
N GLU A 144 -5.95 18.42 21.66
CA GLU A 144 -6.42 18.77 20.31
C GLU A 144 -5.74 17.94 19.22
N TRP A 145 -6.44 17.75 18.11
CA TRP A 145 -5.88 17.19 16.88
C TRP A 145 -5.36 18.30 15.97
N ASP A 146 -4.33 17.99 15.19
CA ASP A 146 -3.82 18.86 14.13
C ASP A 146 -4.89 19.02 13.03
N ASP A 147 -4.93 20.19 12.40
CA ASP A 147 -5.91 20.48 11.33
C ASP A 147 -5.49 19.86 9.98
N MET A 148 -4.28 19.32 9.93
CA MET A 148 -3.65 18.81 8.72
C MET A 148 -3.61 17.28 8.70
N VAL A 149 -4.25 16.71 7.69
CA VAL A 149 -4.18 15.28 7.37
C VAL A 149 -2.95 15.02 6.53
N GLN A 150 -2.18 14.00 6.91
CA GLN A 150 -1.02 13.49 6.17
C GLN A 150 -1.44 12.28 5.34
N THR A 151 -0.97 12.16 4.10
CA THR A 151 -1.28 11.04 3.21
C THR A 151 -0.04 10.19 2.92
N VAL A 152 -0.17 8.86 3.05
CA VAL A 152 0.89 7.89 2.83
C VAL A 152 0.42 6.81 1.85
N PRO A 153 1.00 6.73 0.64
CA PRO A 153 0.68 5.64 -0.28
C PRO A 153 1.18 4.31 0.25
N VAL A 154 0.46 3.26 -0.09
CA VAL A 154 0.77 1.89 0.33
C VAL A 154 0.76 0.93 -0.84
N LEU A 155 1.64 -0.05 -0.76
CA LEU A 155 1.63 -1.21 -1.63
C LEU A 155 1.21 -2.41 -0.79
N CYS A 156 0.02 -2.95 -1.05
CA CYS A 156 -0.49 -4.07 -0.28
C CYS A 156 0.21 -5.37 -0.65
N ILE A 157 0.62 -6.10 0.37
CA ILE A 157 1.15 -7.46 0.25
C ILE A 157 -0.02 -8.42 0.03
N VAL A 158 0.15 -9.37 -0.87
CA VAL A 158 -0.79 -10.47 -1.11
C VAL A 158 -0.07 -11.81 -1.03
N GLU A 159 -0.78 -12.83 -0.57
CA GLU A 159 -0.30 -14.20 -0.48
C GLU A 159 -0.48 -14.95 -1.81
N PRO A 160 0.24 -16.06 -2.05
CA PRO A 160 0.09 -16.88 -3.26
C PRO A 160 -1.36 -17.23 -3.62
N SER A 161 -2.19 -17.61 -2.63
CA SER A 161 -3.60 -17.95 -2.85
C SER A 161 -4.47 -16.80 -3.34
N PHE A 162 -3.99 -15.55 -3.27
CA PHE A 162 -4.68 -14.40 -3.83
C PHE A 162 -4.76 -14.47 -5.35
N LEU A 163 -3.80 -15.13 -6.02
CA LEU A 163 -3.79 -15.28 -7.47
C LEU A 163 -5.07 -15.97 -7.99
N ASP A 164 -5.60 -16.92 -7.22
CA ASP A 164 -6.84 -17.64 -7.53
C ASP A 164 -8.08 -16.74 -7.49
N SER A 165 -8.00 -15.61 -6.79
CA SER A 165 -9.10 -14.65 -6.66
C SER A 165 -9.12 -13.58 -7.76
N LEU A 166 -8.10 -13.56 -8.62
CA LEU A 166 -7.96 -12.52 -9.64
C LEU A 166 -9.04 -12.63 -10.71
N PRO A 167 -9.65 -11.50 -11.12
CA PRO A 167 -10.61 -11.52 -12.22
C PRO A 167 -9.90 -11.80 -13.56
N ARG A 168 -10.66 -12.32 -14.53
CA ARG A 168 -10.18 -12.44 -15.92
C ARG A 168 -9.64 -11.10 -16.42
N GLY A 169 -8.45 -11.14 -17.02
CA GLY A 169 -7.78 -9.94 -17.53
C GLY A 169 -6.84 -9.26 -16.55
N ALA A 170 -6.78 -9.69 -15.28
CA ALA A 170 -5.69 -9.31 -14.38
C ALA A 170 -4.32 -9.72 -14.95
N ARG A 171 -3.26 -9.08 -14.44
CA ARG A 171 -1.88 -9.33 -14.86
C ARG A 171 -1.01 -9.70 -13.68
N VAL A 172 -0.27 -10.80 -13.84
CA VAL A 172 0.82 -11.18 -12.94
C VAL A 172 2.12 -10.78 -13.64
N VAL A 173 2.97 -10.04 -12.96
CA VAL A 173 4.13 -9.37 -13.56
C VAL A 173 5.40 -9.74 -12.81
N ASP A 174 6.36 -10.29 -13.54
CA ASP A 174 7.68 -10.60 -13.02
C ASP A 174 8.60 -9.38 -13.17
N ALA A 175 9.07 -8.86 -12.04
CA ALA A 175 9.94 -7.70 -11.98
C ALA A 175 11.44 -8.03 -12.07
N ARG A 176 11.80 -9.32 -12.10
CA ARG A 176 13.19 -9.77 -12.20
C ARG A 176 13.78 -9.46 -13.59
N PRO A 177 15.11 -9.46 -13.73
CA PRO A 177 15.77 -9.43 -15.04
C PRO A 177 15.25 -10.56 -15.94
N LEU A 178 15.20 -10.28 -17.24
CA LEU A 178 14.61 -11.18 -18.25
C LEU A 178 15.23 -12.58 -18.22
N GLU A 179 16.52 -12.70 -17.89
CA GLU A 179 17.22 -13.98 -17.82
C GLU A 179 16.65 -14.90 -16.74
N TYR A 180 16.19 -14.35 -15.61
CA TYR A 180 15.55 -15.15 -14.56
C TYR A 180 14.14 -15.56 -14.95
N PHE A 181 13.39 -14.67 -15.60
CA PHE A 181 12.07 -15.00 -16.13
C PHE A 181 12.16 -16.16 -17.14
N GLN A 182 13.13 -16.12 -18.05
CA GLN A 182 13.34 -17.18 -19.05
C GLN A 182 13.71 -18.54 -18.44
N GLN A 183 14.38 -18.55 -17.27
CA GLN A 183 14.71 -19.79 -16.55
C GLN A 183 13.50 -20.40 -15.83
N GLY A 184 12.48 -19.61 -15.55
CA GLY A 184 11.24 -20.05 -14.92
C GLY A 184 10.50 -18.88 -14.27
N HIS A 185 9.17 -18.91 -14.32
CA HIS A 185 8.30 -17.84 -13.85
C HIS A 185 6.91 -18.42 -13.49
N LEU A 186 6.09 -17.64 -12.79
CA LEU A 186 4.71 -18.03 -12.50
C LEU A 186 3.91 -18.19 -13.80
N GLU A 187 3.06 -19.20 -13.86
CA GLU A 187 2.25 -19.48 -15.04
C GLU A 187 1.41 -18.25 -15.44
N GLY A 188 1.47 -17.89 -16.73
CA GLY A 188 0.76 -16.73 -17.27
C GLY A 188 1.35 -15.36 -16.89
N ALA A 189 2.47 -15.31 -16.17
CA ALA A 189 3.14 -14.06 -15.86
C ALA A 189 3.76 -13.39 -17.10
N VAL A 190 3.82 -12.06 -17.08
CA VAL A 190 4.47 -11.25 -18.10
C VAL A 190 5.75 -10.64 -17.52
N SER A 191 6.86 -10.72 -18.26
CA SER A 191 8.12 -10.10 -17.84
C SER A 191 8.05 -8.57 -18.01
N LEU A 192 8.40 -7.85 -16.94
CA LEU A 192 8.58 -6.40 -16.97
C LEU A 192 9.71 -6.01 -15.99
N PRO A 193 10.99 -6.18 -16.40
CA PRO A 193 12.13 -5.96 -15.50
C PRO A 193 12.17 -4.57 -14.84
N ALA A 194 12.40 -4.51 -13.53
CA ALA A 194 12.37 -3.27 -12.75
C ALA A 194 13.53 -2.30 -13.04
N ASP A 195 14.58 -2.76 -13.73
CA ASP A 195 15.75 -1.97 -14.12
C ASP A 195 15.56 -1.22 -15.45
N ALA A 196 14.47 -1.50 -16.17
CA ALA A 196 14.08 -0.78 -17.38
C ALA A 196 13.19 0.43 -17.08
N GLN A 197 13.20 1.41 -18.00
CA GLN A 197 12.30 2.55 -17.97
C GLN A 197 11.16 2.36 -18.96
N TYR A 198 9.93 2.61 -18.50
CA TYR A 198 8.72 2.41 -19.30
C TYR A 198 7.91 3.69 -19.47
N THR A 199 7.28 3.83 -20.63
CA THR A 199 6.19 4.77 -20.85
C THR A 199 4.84 4.10 -20.55
N PRO A 200 3.78 4.87 -20.26
CA PRO A 200 2.45 4.29 -20.04
C PRO A 200 1.97 3.45 -21.23
N GLN A 201 2.26 3.88 -22.46
CA GLN A 201 1.88 3.16 -23.68
C GLN A 201 2.62 1.82 -23.83
N GLN A 202 3.91 1.77 -23.47
CA GLN A 202 4.67 0.52 -23.45
C GLN A 202 4.09 -0.46 -22.44
N VAL A 203 3.80 0.00 -21.23
CA VAL A 203 3.17 -0.85 -20.20
C VAL A 203 1.81 -1.36 -20.68
N LYS A 204 0.93 -0.47 -21.20
CA LYS A 204 -0.39 -0.88 -21.73
C LYS A 204 -0.26 -1.96 -22.82
N LYS A 205 0.72 -1.81 -23.72
CA LYS A 205 0.98 -2.76 -24.80
C LYS A 205 1.52 -4.09 -24.29
N ILE A 206 2.61 -4.08 -23.51
CA ILE A 206 3.27 -5.28 -22.98
C ILE A 206 2.29 -6.09 -22.12
N LEU A 207 1.61 -5.41 -21.20
CA LEU A 207 0.64 -6.02 -20.31
C LEU A 207 -0.74 -6.19 -20.96
N SER A 208 -0.93 -5.88 -22.25
CA SER A 208 -2.23 -6.00 -22.93
C SER A 208 -3.40 -5.46 -22.09
N ILE A 209 -3.22 -4.26 -21.51
CA ILE A 209 -4.19 -3.62 -20.61
C ILE A 209 -5.28 -2.96 -21.43
N GLN A 210 -6.51 -3.45 -21.26
CA GLN A 210 -7.70 -2.92 -21.93
C GLN A 210 -8.48 -1.93 -21.07
N LYS A 211 -8.30 -1.98 -19.74
CA LYS A 211 -8.99 -1.13 -18.76
C LYS A 211 -7.97 -0.53 -17.82
N GLU A 212 -8.09 0.75 -17.54
CA GLU A 212 -7.15 1.54 -16.72
C GLU A 212 -6.95 0.94 -15.31
N GLN A 213 -7.97 0.25 -14.79
CA GLN A 213 -8.00 -0.32 -13.44
C GLN A 213 -7.77 -1.84 -13.44
N THR A 214 -7.24 -2.40 -14.52
CA THR A 214 -6.82 -3.82 -14.55
C THR A 214 -5.93 -4.10 -13.33
N PRO A 215 -6.29 -5.10 -12.49
CA PRO A 215 -5.43 -5.50 -11.37
C PRO A 215 -4.08 -6.00 -11.87
N ILE A 216 -3.00 -5.50 -11.27
CA ILE A 216 -1.63 -5.91 -11.56
C ILE A 216 -1.00 -6.42 -10.27
N VAL A 217 -0.62 -7.69 -10.25
CA VAL A 217 0.15 -8.29 -9.15
C VAL A 217 1.61 -8.37 -9.59
N VAL A 218 2.48 -7.68 -8.88
CA VAL A 218 3.92 -7.66 -9.16
C VAL A 218 4.65 -8.58 -8.18
N TYR A 219 5.60 -9.37 -8.67
CA TYR A 219 6.42 -10.24 -7.83
C TYR A 219 7.91 -10.18 -8.23
N CYS A 220 8.78 -10.63 -7.32
CA CYS A 220 10.21 -10.83 -7.58
C CYS A 220 10.60 -12.26 -7.14
N GLY A 221 11.89 -12.59 -7.03
CA GLY A 221 12.34 -13.92 -6.62
C GLY A 221 11.89 -14.30 -5.22
N ASN A 222 12.03 -13.40 -4.23
CA ASN A 222 11.83 -13.73 -2.82
C ASN A 222 11.45 -12.51 -1.96
N PRO A 223 11.07 -12.71 -0.68
CA PRO A 223 10.64 -11.63 0.22
C PRO A 223 11.67 -10.52 0.51
N ARG A 224 12.96 -10.75 0.24
CA ARG A 224 14.02 -9.74 0.44
C ARG A 224 14.33 -8.95 -0.83
N CYS A 225 13.77 -9.34 -1.97
CA CYS A 225 14.00 -8.65 -3.23
C CYS A 225 13.15 -7.38 -3.33
N LEU A 226 13.79 -6.27 -3.72
CA LEU A 226 13.14 -4.97 -3.87
C LEU A 226 12.62 -4.66 -5.29
N MET A 227 12.94 -5.49 -6.29
CA MET A 227 12.59 -5.20 -7.69
C MET A 227 11.08 -5.09 -7.93
N ALA A 228 10.29 -5.98 -7.32
CA ALA A 228 8.83 -5.92 -7.42
C ALA A 228 8.27 -4.61 -6.89
N ARG A 229 8.82 -4.14 -5.77
CA ARG A 229 8.45 -2.89 -5.15
C ARG A 229 8.84 -1.70 -6.03
N ASN A 230 10.07 -1.66 -6.52
CA ASN A 230 10.56 -0.59 -7.41
C ASN A 230 9.70 -0.48 -8.68
N LEU A 231 9.38 -1.62 -9.29
CA LEU A 231 8.50 -1.66 -10.45
C LEU A 231 7.09 -1.19 -10.10
N ALA A 232 6.52 -1.60 -8.96
CA ALA A 232 5.21 -1.15 -8.54
C ALA A 232 5.18 0.38 -8.34
N GLU A 233 6.21 0.96 -7.73
CA GLU A 233 6.33 2.42 -7.57
C GLU A 233 6.41 3.13 -8.93
N GLN A 234 7.19 2.59 -9.88
CA GLN A 234 7.27 3.10 -11.25
C GLN A 234 5.92 3.01 -11.97
N LEU A 235 5.23 1.87 -11.90
CA LEU A 235 3.91 1.67 -12.51
C LEU A 235 2.87 2.62 -11.92
N ASN A 236 2.91 2.86 -10.60
CA ASN A 236 2.02 3.80 -9.95
C ASN A 236 2.24 5.24 -10.46
N ALA A 237 3.50 5.64 -10.67
CA ALA A 237 3.86 6.94 -11.26
C ALA A 237 3.40 7.09 -12.72
N LEU A 238 3.25 5.98 -13.43
CA LEU A 238 2.72 5.94 -14.80
C LEU A 238 1.19 5.87 -14.87
N GLY A 239 0.49 5.92 -13.74
CA GLY A 239 -0.98 5.92 -13.65
C GLY A 239 -1.62 4.54 -13.48
N PHE A 240 -0.84 3.48 -13.29
CA PHE A 240 -1.37 2.14 -13.02
C PHE A 240 -1.53 1.95 -11.51
N HIS A 241 -2.68 2.34 -10.99
CA HIS A 241 -2.90 2.41 -9.54
C HIS A 241 -3.40 1.10 -8.90
N ASN A 242 -3.93 0.16 -9.69
CA ASN A 242 -4.48 -1.09 -9.16
C ASN A 242 -3.40 -2.17 -8.92
N LEU A 243 -2.38 -1.82 -8.15
CA LEU A 243 -1.19 -2.65 -7.89
C LEU A 243 -1.30 -3.44 -6.58
N PHE A 244 -0.76 -4.66 -6.61
CA PHE A 244 -0.54 -5.54 -5.48
C PHE A 244 0.87 -6.13 -5.52
N TYR A 245 1.43 -6.47 -4.36
CA TYR A 245 2.75 -7.05 -4.23
C TYR A 245 2.69 -8.47 -3.69
N LEU A 246 3.07 -9.44 -4.49
CA LEU A 246 3.21 -10.83 -4.04
C LEU A 246 4.59 -11.00 -3.38
N GLN A 247 4.64 -10.83 -2.05
CA GLN A 247 5.89 -10.78 -1.30
C GLN A 247 6.65 -12.12 -1.30
N ALA A 248 5.92 -13.23 -1.27
CA ALA A 248 6.50 -14.58 -1.29
C ALA A 248 7.44 -14.78 -2.51
N GLY A 249 7.12 -14.13 -3.62
CA GLY A 249 7.92 -14.17 -4.84
C GLY A 249 7.84 -15.51 -5.56
N TYR A 250 8.77 -15.71 -6.50
CA TYR A 250 8.90 -16.94 -7.29
C TYR A 250 9.28 -18.15 -6.44
N ASP A 251 10.09 -17.96 -5.39
CA ASP A 251 10.59 -19.03 -4.52
C ASP A 251 9.47 -19.83 -3.84
N ALA A 252 8.29 -19.23 -3.66
CA ALA A 252 7.13 -19.92 -3.09
C ALA A 252 6.48 -20.95 -4.03
N PHE A 253 6.96 -21.05 -5.27
CA PHE A 253 6.41 -21.90 -6.33
C PHE A 253 7.44 -22.87 -6.93
N LEU A 254 8.61 -22.96 -6.30
CA LEU A 254 9.66 -23.95 -6.59
C LEU A 254 9.48 -25.20 -5.72
#